data_AF-A0A6A3G914-F1
#
_entry.id   AF-A0A6A3G914-F1
#
_cell.length_a   1.000
_cell.length_b   1.000
_cell.length_c   1.000
_cell.angle_alpha   90.00
_cell.angle_beta   90.00
_cell.angle_gamma   90.00
#
_symmetry.space_group_name_H-M   'P 1'
#
loop_
_entity.id
_entity.type
_entity.pdbx_description
1 polymer ?
#
loop_
_entity_poly.entity_id
_entity_poly.type
_entity_poly.pdbx_seq_one_letter_code
_entity_poly.pdbx_strand_id
1 'polypeptide(L)'
;MMPDEANAASSKDRQGDTTSYLWHLRLGHIGHGGLDAIVKKGYGVGINMASVKQWELCGGCSLGKQTRVSYMKSSPNRAKKRLVVFRAKCKVIDLGP
;
A
#
# COMPACT_ATOMS: atom_id res chain seq x y z
N MET A 1 24.22 -18.27 -24.76
CA MET A 1 24.08 -17.02 -23.99
C MET A 1 22.70 -16.46 -24.25
N MET A 2 21.81 -16.53 -23.26
CA MET A 2 20.54 -15.81 -23.31
C MET A 2 20.84 -14.33 -23.03
N PRO A 3 20.31 -13.37 -23.80
CA PRO A 3 20.49 -11.96 -23.48
C PRO A 3 19.71 -11.63 -22.19
N ASP A 4 20.37 -10.90 -21.28
CA ASP A 4 19.79 -10.38 -20.05
C ASP A 4 18.53 -9.55 -20.34
N GLU A 5 17.40 -10.05 -19.85
CA GLU A 5 16.07 -9.45 -19.89
C GLU A 5 15.96 -8.31 -18.87
N ALA A 6 16.93 -7.40 -18.87
CA ALA A 6 17.01 -6.28 -17.92
C ALA A 6 16.53 -4.95 -18.52
N ASN A 7 16.12 -4.90 -19.80
CA ASN A 7 15.67 -3.64 -20.40
C ASN A 7 14.63 -3.86 -21.50
N ALA A 8 13.48 -4.42 -21.12
CA ALA A 8 12.31 -4.47 -21.98
C ALA A 8 11.26 -3.49 -21.47
N ALA A 9 11.17 -2.34 -22.15
CA ALA A 9 9.98 -1.51 -22.25
C ALA A 9 9.46 -0.87 -20.94
N SER A 10 10.10 0.22 -20.52
CA SER A 10 9.42 1.33 -19.83
C SER A 10 8.45 2.02 -20.81
N SER A 11 7.43 1.31 -21.27
CA SER A 11 6.39 1.82 -22.17
C SER A 11 5.09 1.08 -21.91
N LYS A 12 4.46 1.40 -20.78
CA LYS A 12 3.01 1.31 -20.59
C LYS A 12 2.62 2.54 -19.80
N ASP A 13 1.64 3.27 -20.30
CA ASP A 13 1.10 4.49 -19.70
C ASP A 13 1.08 4.36 -18.18
N ARG A 14 1.83 5.24 -17.50
CA ARG A 14 1.75 5.32 -16.04
C ARG A 14 0.32 5.79 -15.77
N GLN A 15 -0.57 4.89 -15.34
CA GLN A 15 -1.93 5.26 -14.91
C GLN A 15 -1.80 6.41 -13.90
N GLY A 16 -1.98 7.66 -14.35
CA GLY A 16 -1.65 8.80 -13.51
C GLY A 16 -1.08 10.08 -14.11
N ASP A 17 -1.11 10.31 -15.42
CA ASP A 17 -0.49 11.51 -16.03
C ASP A 17 -1.24 12.84 -15.77
N THR A 18 -2.20 12.84 -14.85
CA THR A 18 -2.88 14.07 -14.44
C THR A 18 -2.26 14.64 -13.17
N THR A 19 -2.10 15.96 -13.12
CA THR A 19 -1.71 16.73 -11.93
C THR A 19 -2.50 16.31 -10.67
N SER A 20 -3.79 16.01 -10.79
CA SER A 20 -4.63 15.52 -9.69
C SER A 20 -4.18 14.17 -9.13
N TYR A 21 -3.80 13.21 -9.99
CA TYR A 21 -3.28 11.92 -9.54
C TYR A 21 -1.90 12.07 -8.86
N LEU A 22 -1.05 12.98 -9.36
CA LEU A 22 0.22 13.26 -8.71
C LEU A 22 0.02 13.84 -7.30
N TRP A 23 -0.94 14.77 -7.13
CA TRP A 23 -1.27 15.29 -5.81
C TRP A 23 -1.94 14.27 -4.91
N HIS A 24 -2.74 13.34 -5.47
CA HIS A 24 -3.24 12.18 -4.75
C HIS A 24 -2.11 11.40 -4.08
N LEU A 25 -1.04 11.09 -4.82
CA LEU A 25 0.13 10.38 -4.29
C LEU A 25 0.92 11.22 -3.28
N ARG A 26 1.24 12.49 -3.61
CA ARG A 26 2.06 13.38 -2.77
C ARG A 26 1.46 13.65 -1.40
N LEU A 27 0.13 13.71 -1.30
CA LEU A 27 -0.60 13.99 -0.05
C LEU A 27 -0.95 12.72 0.73
N GLY A 28 -0.27 11.60 0.47
CA GLY A 28 -0.50 10.35 1.20
C GLY A 28 -1.80 9.67 0.80
N HIS A 29 -2.05 9.53 -0.50
CA HIS A 29 -3.22 8.84 -1.05
C HIS A 29 -4.57 9.48 -0.69
N ILE A 30 -4.63 10.82 -0.66
CA ILE A 30 -5.85 11.58 -0.36
C ILE A 30 -6.98 11.29 -1.38
N GLY A 31 -8.22 11.14 -0.92
CA GLY A 31 -9.35 10.88 -1.83
C GLY A 31 -9.72 12.08 -2.71
N HIS A 32 -10.52 11.85 -3.76
CA HIS A 32 -10.98 12.89 -4.68
C HIS A 32 -11.65 14.06 -3.97
N GLY A 33 -12.56 13.79 -3.03
CA GLY A 33 -13.24 14.83 -2.25
C GLY A 33 -12.29 15.62 -1.33
N GLY A 34 -11.25 14.97 -0.80
CA GLY A 34 -10.25 15.65 0.01
C GLY A 34 -9.39 16.60 -0.82
N LEU A 35 -8.94 16.15 -1.99
CA LEU A 35 -8.18 16.98 -2.91
C LEU A 35 -9.03 18.14 -3.46
N ASP A 36 -10.30 17.89 -3.76
CA ASP A 36 -11.25 18.91 -4.23
C ASP A 36 -11.49 20.00 -3.17
N ALA A 37 -11.62 19.60 -1.90
CA ALA A 37 -11.71 20.55 -0.79
C ALA A 37 -10.45 21.42 -0.64
N ILE A 38 -9.25 20.85 -0.84
CA ILE A 38 -7.99 21.61 -0.77
C ILE A 38 -7.91 22.64 -1.91
N VAL A 39 -8.25 22.22 -3.14
CA VAL A 39 -8.23 23.09 -4.33
C VAL A 39 -9.25 24.23 -4.17
N LYS A 40 -10.50 23.92 -3.81
CA LYS A 40 -11.57 24.91 -3.66
C LYS A 40 -11.31 25.91 -2.54
N LYS A 41 -10.67 25.48 -1.44
CA LYS A 41 -10.36 26.35 -0.31
C LYS A 41 -9.00 27.06 -0.43
N GLY A 42 -8.21 26.74 -1.45
CA GLY A 42 -6.89 27.36 -1.67
C GLY A 42 -5.86 27.03 -0.58
N TYR A 43 -5.99 25.88 0.10
CA TYR A 43 -5.10 25.52 1.22
C TYR A 43 -3.74 24.96 0.79
N GLY A 44 -3.59 24.63 -0.49
CA GLY A 44 -2.38 24.02 -1.02
C GLY A 44 -1.40 25.05 -1.59
N VAL A 45 -0.30 25.32 -0.89
CA VAL A 45 0.82 26.07 -1.48
C VAL A 45 1.41 25.24 -2.62
N GLY A 46 1.49 25.84 -3.82
CA GLY A 46 2.00 25.16 -5.02
C GLY A 46 0.98 24.26 -5.75
N ILE A 47 -0.26 24.15 -5.26
CA ILE A 47 -1.33 23.41 -5.93
C ILE A 47 -2.07 24.33 -6.91
N ASN A 48 -1.46 24.57 -8.08
CA ASN A 48 -2.11 25.32 -9.18
C ASN A 48 -2.95 24.38 -10.06
N MET A 49 -4.15 24.03 -9.59
CA MET A 49 -5.15 23.29 -10.39
C MET A 49 -6.49 24.03 -10.32
N ALA A 50 -7.14 24.25 -11.46
CA ALA A 50 -8.47 24.86 -11.50
C ALA A 50 -9.57 23.89 -11.03
N SER A 51 -9.37 22.59 -11.27
CA SER A 51 -10.30 21.54 -10.87
C SER A 51 -9.57 20.21 -10.65
N VAL A 52 -10.18 19.33 -9.85
CA VAL A 52 -9.70 17.97 -9.64
C VAL A 52 -10.25 17.06 -10.73
N LYS A 53 -9.39 16.49 -11.55
CA LYS A 53 -9.82 15.43 -12.47
C LYS A 53 -9.95 14.11 -11.73
N GLN A 54 -10.88 13.30 -12.18
CA GLN A 54 -11.01 11.93 -11.70
C GLN A 54 -9.80 11.11 -12.12
N TRP A 55 -9.47 10.11 -11.30
CA TRP A 55 -8.42 9.14 -11.55
C TRP A 55 -8.91 7.75 -11.18
N GLU A 56 -8.33 6.75 -11.84
CA GLU A 56 -8.61 5.34 -11.60
C GLU A 56 -8.27 4.89 -10.18
N LEU A 57 -8.84 3.78 -9.75
CA LEU A 57 -8.59 3.25 -8.42
C LEU A 57 -7.08 3.01 -8.18
N CYS A 58 -6.51 3.73 -7.22
CA CYS A 58 -5.12 3.54 -6.82
C CYS A 58 -4.95 2.21 -6.08
N GLY A 59 -3.99 1.38 -6.52
CA GLY A 59 -3.67 0.11 -5.86
C GLY A 59 -3.26 0.25 -4.40
N GLY A 60 -2.52 1.31 -4.04
CA GLY A 60 -2.19 1.59 -2.64
C GLY A 60 -3.43 1.89 -1.79
N CYS A 61 -4.41 2.61 -2.35
CA CYS A 61 -5.67 2.87 -1.67
C CYS A 61 -6.54 1.62 -1.53
N SER A 62 -6.62 0.79 -2.56
CA SER A 62 -7.46 -0.41 -2.52
C SER A 62 -6.98 -1.38 -1.45
N LEU A 63 -5.67 -1.57 -1.33
CA LEU A 63 -5.06 -2.36 -0.27
C LEU A 63 -5.22 -1.71 1.10
N GLY A 64 -5.00 -0.39 1.21
CA GLY A 64 -5.07 0.32 2.49
C GLY A 64 -6.48 0.48 3.05
N LYS A 65 -7.49 0.58 2.19
CA LYS A 65 -8.92 0.67 2.57
C LYS A 65 -9.61 -0.70 2.61
N GLN A 66 -8.89 -1.79 2.36
CA GLN A 66 -9.47 -3.12 2.42
C GLN A 66 -9.92 -3.40 3.86
N THR A 67 -11.19 -3.77 4.01
CA THR A 67 -11.70 -4.24 5.30
C THR A 67 -10.91 -5.48 5.70
N ARG A 68 -10.24 -5.42 6.86
CA ARG A 68 -9.59 -6.61 7.41
C ARG A 68 -10.63 -7.69 7.62
N VAL A 69 -10.42 -8.84 7.01
CA VAL A 69 -11.24 -10.01 7.29
C VAL A 69 -11.21 -10.29 8.79
N SER A 70 -12.39 -10.52 9.37
CA SER A 70 -12.46 -10.91 10.77
C SER A 70 -11.73 -12.24 10.94
N TYR A 71 -10.98 -12.37 12.04
CA TYR A 71 -10.43 -13.67 12.41
C TYR A 71 -11.58 -14.65 12.63
N MET A 72 -11.48 -15.84 12.05
CA MET A 72 -12.43 -16.90 12.32
C MET A 72 -12.40 -17.23 13.82
N LYS A 73 -13.56 -17.15 14.49
CA LYS A 73 -13.68 -17.41 15.93
C LYS A 73 -13.18 -18.81 16.29
N SER A 74 -13.33 -19.77 15.39
CA SER A 74 -12.77 -21.11 15.46
C SER A 74 -12.02 -21.43 14.17
N SER A 75 -10.78 -21.91 14.32
CA SER A 75 -10.08 -22.59 13.24
C SER A 75 -10.42 -24.09 13.32
N PRO A 76 -10.60 -24.81 12.19
CA PRO A 76 -10.70 -26.26 12.21
C PRO A 76 -9.45 -26.92 12.83
N ASN A 77 -8.31 -26.22 12.81
CA ASN A 77 -7.05 -26.63 13.46
C ASN A 77 -6.89 -26.06 14.88
N ARG A 78 -7.96 -25.58 15.52
CA ARG A 78 -7.90 -25.10 16.91
C ARG A 78 -7.53 -26.27 17.82
N ALA A 79 -6.39 -26.15 18.49
CA ALA A 79 -5.96 -27.13 19.49
C ALA A 79 -7.03 -27.29 20.58
N LYS A 80 -7.51 -28.53 20.77
CA LYS A 80 -8.51 -28.88 21.81
C LYS A 80 -7.88 -28.99 23.20
N LYS A 81 -6.56 -29.10 23.28
CA LYS A 81 -5.79 -29.16 24.52
C LYS A 81 -5.01 -27.85 24.70
N ARG A 82 -4.79 -27.43 25.94
CA ARG A 82 -3.96 -26.25 26.25
C ARG A 82 -2.59 -26.44 25.62
N LEU A 83 -2.22 -25.52 24.75
CA LEU A 83 -0.83 -25.38 24.32
C LEU A 83 -0.04 -24.95 25.55
N VAL A 84 0.91 -25.78 25.96
CA VAL A 84 1.88 -25.39 26.98
C VAL A 84 2.90 -24.51 26.28
N VAL A 85 3.11 -23.30 26.78
CA VAL A 85 4.13 -22.40 26.23
C VAL A 85 5.48 -22.95 26.62
N PHE A 86 6.12 -23.68 25.71
CA PHE A 86 7.54 -23.94 25.80
C PHE A 86 8.24 -22.74 25.15
N ARG A 87 8.75 -21.83 25.99
CA ARG A 87 9.73 -20.84 25.53
C ARG A 87 11.02 -21.62 25.25
N ALA A 88 11.18 -22.08 24.01
CA ALA A 88 12.46 -22.57 23.55
C ALA A 88 13.45 -21.41 23.73
N LYS A 89 14.33 -21.51 24.73
CA LYS A 89 15.51 -20.67 24.75
C LYS A 89 16.30 -21.12 23.54
N CYS A 90 16.39 -20.26 22.53
CA CYS A 90 17.43 -20.40 21.51
C CYS A 90 18.75 -20.43 22.26
N LYS A 91 19.30 -21.63 22.50
CA LYS A 91 20.70 -21.76 22.83
C LYS A 91 21.41 -21.35 21.55
N VAL A 92 21.99 -20.16 21.54
CA VAL A 92 23.02 -19.85 20.56
C VAL A 92 24.07 -20.94 20.76
N ILE A 93 24.16 -21.82 19.78
CA ILE A 93 25.26 -22.76 19.69
C ILE A 93 26.41 -21.87 19.22
N ASP A 94 27.25 -21.44 20.15
CA ASP A 94 28.53 -20.85 19.82
C ASP A 94 29.32 -21.95 19.10
N LEU A 95 29.30 -21.91 17.77
CA LEU A 95 30.29 -22.59 16.95
C LEU A 95 31.56 -21.76 17.06
N GLY A 96 32.52 -22.29 17.80
CA GLY A 96 33.90 -21.86 17.67
C GLY A 96 34.84 -23.00 18.06
N PRO A 97 36.14 -22.86 17.73
CA PRO A 97 36.68 -22.13 16.58
C PRO A 97 36.50 -22.91 15.26
#